data_AF-A0A3D8X1B2-F1
#
_entry.id   AF-A0A3D8X1B2-F1
#
_cell.length_a   1.000
_cell.length_b   1.000
_cell.length_c   1.000
_cell.angle_alpha   90.00
_cell.angle_beta   90.00
_cell.angle_gamma   90.00
#
_symmetry.space_group_name_H-M   'P 1'
#
loop_
_entity.id
_entity.type
_entity.pdbx_description
1 polymer ?
#
loop_
_entity_poly.entity_id
_entity_poly.type
_entity_poly.pdbx_seq_one_letter_code
_entity_poly.pdbx_strand_id
1 'polypeptide(L)'
;MKKVAVFFVGLVFLLAGMGLTGNASAASNQLIIINKSTNTLAFYDGGKLVRTFKVATGRQMSYTPEGTFSIVNKIKNRPYYKDNIRGGDPRNPLGDRWLGLNARGTYGTTYAIHGNNNASSIGTYASSGCIRMYDEEVRWLFDRVQTGTKVVIGQFHSQSFDSIAVKNKYKVSSAPVAQNLCKTKKLSKGQIGFVTIQSPMILLKEEKGKWVKIRTLNRGERYNVYKINGIKVSLGPGFIENYPNKKTSIKLDICK
;
A
#
# COMPACT_ATOMS: atom_id res chain seq x y z
N MET A 1 -66.15 -11.54 59.76
CA MET A 1 -65.80 -10.21 59.21
C MET A 1 -64.33 -9.93 59.45
N LYS A 2 -63.50 -9.96 58.40
CA LYS A 2 -62.29 -9.13 58.18
C LYS A 2 -61.64 -9.63 56.89
N LYS A 3 -61.68 -8.76 55.87
CA LYS A 3 -61.15 -8.99 54.52
C LYS A 3 -59.63 -8.91 54.57
N VAL A 4 -58.93 -9.87 53.97
CA VAL A 4 -57.52 -9.70 53.59
C VAL A 4 -57.43 -10.02 52.10
N ALA A 5 -57.45 -8.96 51.30
CA ALA A 5 -57.13 -9.02 49.88
C ALA A 5 -55.61 -8.97 49.76
N VAL A 6 -54.99 -10.06 49.31
CA VAL A 6 -53.57 -10.09 48.94
C VAL A 6 -53.49 -9.90 47.43
N PHE A 7 -53.03 -8.74 47.01
CA PHE A 7 -52.68 -8.43 45.63
C PHE A 7 -51.46 -9.26 45.22
N PHE A 8 -51.63 -10.23 44.33
CA PHE A 8 -50.53 -10.83 43.58
C PHE A 8 -50.08 -9.83 42.50
N VAL A 9 -49.09 -9.00 42.81
CA VAL A 9 -48.37 -8.23 41.79
C VAL A 9 -47.42 -9.18 41.08
N GLY A 10 -47.71 -9.43 39.80
CA GLY A 10 -46.92 -10.28 38.93
C GLY A 10 -45.49 -9.77 38.78
N LEU A 11 -44.54 -10.69 38.94
CA LEU A 11 -43.17 -10.52 38.48
C LEU A 11 -42.94 -11.51 37.34
N VAL A 12 -43.42 -11.14 36.15
CA VAL A 12 -42.99 -11.77 34.91
C VAL A 12 -41.54 -11.35 34.71
N PHE A 13 -40.61 -12.27 34.96
CA PHE A 13 -39.20 -12.14 34.61
C PHE A 13 -39.11 -12.05 33.07
N LEU A 14 -39.19 -10.83 32.54
CA LEU A 14 -38.72 -10.52 31.19
C LEU A 14 -37.20 -10.66 31.20
N LEU A 15 -36.72 -11.86 30.84
CA LEU A 15 -35.37 -12.05 30.31
C LEU A 15 -35.31 -11.32 28.97
N ALA A 16 -35.17 -9.99 29.03
CA ALA A 16 -34.74 -9.20 27.89
C ALA A 16 -33.35 -9.71 27.51
N GLY A 17 -33.29 -10.43 26.39
CA GLY A 17 -32.05 -10.85 25.77
C GLY A 17 -31.19 -9.63 25.54
N MET A 18 -30.19 -9.43 26.41
CA MET A 18 -29.03 -8.61 26.12
C MET A 18 -28.25 -9.36 25.04
N GLY A 19 -28.70 -9.21 23.80
CA GLY A 19 -27.87 -9.46 22.64
C GLY A 19 -26.67 -8.56 22.78
N LEU A 20 -25.54 -9.14 23.19
CA LEU A 20 -24.23 -8.57 22.96
C LEU A 20 -24.08 -8.44 21.44
N THR A 21 -24.56 -7.34 20.88
CA THR A 21 -24.19 -6.93 19.52
C THR A 21 -22.73 -6.54 19.61
N GLY A 22 -21.85 -7.54 19.53
CA GLY A 22 -20.47 -7.30 19.18
C GLY A 22 -20.49 -6.54 17.87
N ASN A 23 -20.08 -5.28 17.91
CA ASN A 23 -19.81 -4.51 16.71
C ASN A 23 -18.69 -5.24 15.97
N ALA A 24 -19.07 -6.14 15.06
CA ALA A 24 -18.19 -6.61 14.01
C ALA A 24 -17.80 -5.35 13.24
N SER A 25 -16.62 -4.81 13.56
CA SER A 25 -16.05 -3.67 12.86
C SER A 25 -16.08 -3.98 11.37
N ALA A 26 -16.97 -3.30 10.65
CA ALA A 26 -17.09 -3.49 9.21
C ALA A 26 -15.68 -3.33 8.63
N ALA A 27 -15.23 -4.35 7.89
CA ALA A 27 -13.88 -4.37 7.34
C ALA A 27 -13.62 -3.03 6.65
N SER A 28 -12.61 -2.30 7.14
CA SER A 28 -12.33 -0.96 6.65
C SER A 28 -12.18 -1.01 5.12
N ASN A 29 -12.80 -0.07 4.42
CA ASN A 29 -12.69 0.05 2.97
C ASN A 29 -11.31 0.59 2.53
N GLN A 30 -10.34 0.60 3.44
CA GLN A 30 -9.00 1.08 3.23
C GLN A 30 -8.00 -0.08 3.28
N LEU A 31 -6.95 0.04 2.49
CA LEU A 31 -5.84 -0.91 2.49
C LEU A 31 -4.53 -0.14 2.40
N ILE A 32 -3.56 -0.53 3.23
CA ILE A 32 -2.17 -0.12 3.09
C ILE A 32 -1.37 -1.32 2.62
N ILE A 33 -0.54 -1.14 1.60
CA ILE A 33 0.44 -2.13 1.16
C ILE A 33 1.83 -1.54 1.32
N ILE A 34 2.73 -2.25 1.97
CA ILE A 34 4.15 -1.90 2.12
C ILE A 34 4.97 -2.94 1.37
N ASN A 35 5.65 -2.51 0.31
CA ASN A 35 6.61 -3.32 -0.43
C ASN A 35 8.03 -3.05 0.07
N LYS A 36 8.58 -4.00 0.82
CA LYS A 36 9.93 -3.93 1.37
C LYS A 36 10.99 -3.97 0.28
N SER A 37 10.77 -4.69 -0.82
CA SER A 37 11.75 -4.83 -1.92
C SER A 37 12.06 -3.51 -2.60
N THR A 38 11.11 -2.58 -2.60
CA THR A 38 11.22 -1.27 -3.27
C THR A 38 11.13 -0.10 -2.29
N ASN A 39 10.95 -0.36 -0.99
CA ASN A 39 10.76 0.65 0.05
C ASN A 39 9.65 1.65 -0.31
N THR A 40 8.48 1.10 -0.66
CA THR A 40 7.30 1.89 -1.03
C THR A 40 6.06 1.49 -0.23
N LEU A 41 5.18 2.46 -0.01
CA LEU A 41 3.88 2.28 0.61
C LEU A 41 2.79 2.77 -0.35
N ALA A 42 1.73 1.99 -0.51
CA ALA A 42 0.52 2.38 -1.23
C ALA A 42 -0.66 2.46 -0.26
N PHE A 43 -1.45 3.53 -0.39
CA PHE A 43 -2.69 3.72 0.34
C PHE A 43 -3.88 3.64 -0.62
N TYR A 44 -4.80 2.72 -0.33
CA TYR A 44 -6.07 2.56 -1.00
C TYR A 44 -7.21 3.01 -0.10
N ASP A 45 -8.21 3.62 -0.72
CA ASP A 45 -9.49 3.97 -0.10
C ASP A 45 -10.60 3.84 -1.14
N GLY A 46 -11.73 3.25 -0.76
CA GLY A 46 -12.86 3.09 -1.67
C GLY A 46 -12.57 2.21 -2.89
N GLY A 47 -11.59 1.31 -2.79
CA GLY A 47 -11.10 0.51 -3.91
C GLY A 47 -10.12 1.22 -4.84
N LYS A 48 -9.80 2.49 -4.61
CA LYS A 48 -8.89 3.28 -5.47
C LYS A 48 -7.51 3.37 -4.85
N LEU A 49 -6.47 3.25 -5.66
CA LEU A 49 -5.12 3.64 -5.25
C LEU A 49 -5.08 5.16 -5.13
N VAL A 50 -5.08 5.68 -3.90
CA VAL A 50 -5.15 7.12 -3.64
C VAL A 50 -3.78 7.77 -3.81
N ARG A 51 -2.75 7.17 -3.20
CA ARG A 51 -1.38 7.70 -3.24
C ARG A 51 -0.34 6.63 -2.92
N THR A 52 0.86 6.80 -3.48
CA THR A 52 2.05 6.04 -3.13
C THR A 52 3.11 6.93 -2.50
N PHE A 53 3.95 6.33 -1.67
CA PHE A 53 4.97 7.01 -0.87
C PHE A 53 6.27 6.22 -0.91
N LYS A 54 7.40 6.91 -0.82
CA LYS A 54 8.66 6.28 -0.42
C LYS A 54 8.66 6.12 1.09
N VAL A 55 9.19 5.00 1.58
CA VAL A 55 9.30 4.72 3.01
C VAL A 55 10.69 4.18 3.35
N ALA A 56 11.08 4.17 4.62
CA ALA A 56 12.21 3.38 5.07
C ALA A 56 11.71 2.16 5.83
N THR A 57 12.28 0.99 5.56
CA THR A 57 11.98 -0.25 6.30
C THR A 57 13.18 -0.70 7.13
N GLY A 58 13.05 -1.84 7.82
CA GLY A 58 14.06 -2.39 8.71
C GLY A 58 15.40 -2.59 8.00
N ARG A 59 16.49 -2.22 8.68
CA ARG A 59 17.87 -2.41 8.19
C ARG A 59 18.23 -3.87 7.90
N GLN A 60 17.53 -4.81 8.55
CA GLN A 60 17.56 -6.23 8.21
C GLN A 60 16.17 -6.64 7.74
N MET A 61 16.14 -7.58 6.80
CA MET A 61 14.89 -8.03 6.21
C MET A 61 13.90 -8.57 7.25
N SER A 62 14.38 -9.25 8.30
CA SER A 62 13.54 -9.83 9.36
C SER A 62 12.95 -8.80 10.35
N TYR A 63 13.42 -7.55 10.32
CA TYR A 63 13.07 -6.55 11.34
C TYR A 63 11.70 -5.93 11.10
N THR A 64 11.38 -5.57 9.85
CA THR A 64 10.01 -5.19 9.49
C THR A 64 9.21 -6.46 9.24
N PRO A 65 8.21 -6.76 10.09
CA PRO A 65 7.47 -8.01 10.02
C PRO A 65 6.67 -8.09 8.71
N GLU A 66 6.68 -9.26 8.09
CA GLU A 66 5.87 -9.55 6.91
C GLU A 66 4.56 -10.21 7.34
N GLY A 67 3.50 -9.98 6.57
CA GLY A 67 2.18 -10.52 6.84
C GLY A 67 1.07 -9.49 6.65
N THR A 68 -0.08 -9.81 7.23
CA THR A 68 -1.26 -8.94 7.26
C THR A 68 -1.51 -8.49 8.70
N PHE A 69 -1.65 -7.19 8.89
CA PHE A 69 -1.85 -6.54 10.17
C PHE A 69 -3.01 -5.54 10.09
N SER A 70 -3.33 -4.92 11.22
CA SER A 70 -4.27 -3.80 11.29
C SER A 70 -3.65 -2.60 12.00
N ILE A 71 -4.10 -1.41 11.61
CA ILE A 71 -3.91 -0.20 12.41
C ILE A 71 -4.79 -0.31 13.65
N VAL A 72 -4.20 -0.28 14.85
CA VAL A 72 -4.95 -0.44 16.11
C VAL A 72 -4.96 0.80 16.99
N ASN A 73 -4.03 1.72 16.78
CA ASN A 73 -4.04 3.01 17.44
C ASN A 73 -3.43 4.10 16.55
N LYS A 74 -3.71 5.35 16.92
CA LYS A 74 -3.22 6.54 16.25
C LYS A 74 -2.79 7.54 17.32
N ILE A 75 -1.52 7.95 17.30
CA ILE A 75 -0.95 8.86 18.32
C ILE A 75 -0.31 10.06 17.61
N LYS A 76 -0.66 11.28 18.02
CA LYS A 76 0.06 12.50 17.65
C LYS A 76 1.19 12.72 18.65
N ASN A 77 2.36 13.14 18.19
CA ASN A 77 3.50 13.51 19.04
C ASN A 77 3.85 12.44 20.08
N ARG A 78 4.06 11.18 19.64
CA ARG A 78 4.42 10.10 20.56
C ARG A 78 5.80 10.35 21.17
N PRO A 79 5.96 10.34 22.50
CA PRO A 79 7.29 10.42 23.11
C PRO A 79 8.19 9.27 22.67
N TYR A 80 9.49 9.55 22.59
CA TYR A 80 10.50 8.53 22.33
C TYR A 80 11.24 8.21 23.63
N TYR A 81 10.69 7.21 24.33
CA TYR A 81 11.11 6.86 25.69
C TYR A 81 12.56 6.42 25.83
N LYS A 82 13.13 5.77 24.78
CA LYS A 82 14.50 5.24 24.84
C LYS A 82 15.54 6.31 25.17
N ASP A 83 15.39 7.50 24.56
CA ASP A 83 16.31 8.62 24.73
C ASP A 83 15.62 9.80 25.46
N ASN A 84 14.52 9.53 26.18
CA ASN A 84 13.73 10.51 26.93
C ASN A 84 13.35 11.78 26.14
N ILE A 85 13.05 11.62 24.83
CA ILE A 85 12.68 12.74 23.97
C ILE A 85 11.17 12.96 24.04
N ARG A 86 10.77 14.20 24.35
CA ARG A 86 9.36 14.59 24.45
C ARG A 86 8.64 14.45 23.09
N GLY A 87 7.34 14.23 23.16
CA GLY A 87 6.48 14.28 21.98
C GLY A 87 6.51 15.65 21.31
N GLY A 88 6.60 15.69 19.99
CA GLY A 88 6.60 16.95 19.22
C GLY A 88 7.96 17.65 19.15
N ASP A 89 9.00 17.13 19.80
CA ASP A 89 10.37 17.60 19.62
C ASP A 89 10.85 17.26 18.20
N PRO A 90 11.40 18.22 17.42
CA PRO A 90 11.91 17.96 16.07
C PRO A 90 13.00 16.88 16.00
N ARG A 91 13.70 16.62 17.10
CA ARG A 91 14.73 15.57 17.21
C ARG A 91 14.13 14.19 17.44
N ASN A 92 12.82 14.07 17.66
CA ASN A 92 12.19 12.79 17.93
C ASN A 92 12.23 11.87 16.68
N PRO A 93 12.91 10.71 16.73
CA PRO A 93 13.03 9.84 15.56
C PRO A 93 11.73 9.17 15.13
N LEU A 94 10.67 9.30 15.92
CA LEU A 94 9.33 8.84 15.58
C LEU A 94 8.55 9.85 14.72
N GLY A 95 9.06 11.08 14.60
CA GLY A 95 8.31 12.19 14.02
C GLY A 95 7.07 12.53 14.85
N ASP A 96 6.07 13.12 14.19
CA ASP A 96 4.92 13.70 14.89
C ASP A 96 3.59 12.93 14.72
N ARG A 97 3.60 11.84 13.95
CA ARG A 97 2.46 10.93 13.78
C ARG A 97 2.89 9.47 13.91
N TRP A 98 2.04 8.69 14.57
CA TRP A 98 2.20 7.26 14.81
C TRP A 98 0.92 6.52 14.45
N LEU A 99 1.02 5.57 13.52
CA LEU A 99 -0.02 4.64 13.13
C LEU A 99 0.41 3.24 13.59
N GLY A 100 -0.06 2.83 14.78
CA GLY A 100 0.40 1.60 15.42
C GLY A 100 -0.16 0.35 14.74
N LEU A 101 0.73 -0.59 14.45
CA LEU A 101 0.44 -1.88 13.83
C LEU A 101 0.30 -2.96 14.90
N ASN A 102 -0.78 -3.76 14.85
CA ASN A 102 -0.83 -4.99 15.64
C ASN A 102 -0.01 -6.09 14.97
N ALA A 103 1.31 -5.94 15.01
CA ALA A 103 2.25 -6.96 14.58
C ALA A 103 2.87 -7.66 15.78
N ARG A 104 3.05 -8.98 15.70
CA ARG A 104 3.67 -9.83 16.74
C ARG A 104 3.05 -9.65 18.13
N GLY A 105 1.74 -9.43 18.22
CA GLY A 105 1.03 -9.25 19.50
C GLY A 105 1.37 -7.96 20.26
N THR A 106 1.95 -6.96 19.59
CA THR A 106 2.40 -5.71 20.24
C THR A 106 1.31 -4.64 20.36
N TYR A 107 0.11 -4.89 19.81
CA TYR A 107 -1.05 -3.99 19.89
C TYR A 107 -0.73 -2.52 19.54
N GLY A 108 0.15 -2.29 18.55
CA GLY A 108 0.49 -0.95 18.05
C GLY A 108 1.44 -0.15 18.94
N THR A 109 2.10 -0.78 19.92
CA THR A 109 3.06 -0.12 20.82
C THR A 109 4.51 -0.19 20.33
N THR A 110 4.85 -1.22 19.54
CA THR A 110 6.22 -1.49 19.07
C THR A 110 6.40 -1.22 17.58
N TYR A 111 5.48 -1.70 16.74
CA TYR A 111 5.54 -1.53 15.28
C TYR A 111 4.55 -0.46 14.83
N ALA A 112 4.99 0.41 13.93
CA ALA A 112 4.15 1.47 13.39
C ALA A 112 4.60 1.93 12.01
N ILE A 113 3.68 2.57 11.30
CA ILE A 113 3.99 3.55 10.26
C ILE A 113 4.07 4.91 10.96
N HIS A 114 5.21 5.60 10.88
CA HIS A 114 5.42 6.83 11.60
C HIS A 114 6.26 7.84 10.81
N GLY A 115 6.34 9.07 11.31
CA GLY A 115 7.17 10.13 10.76
C GLY A 115 8.67 9.88 10.95
N ASN A 116 9.48 10.92 10.87
CA ASN A 116 10.93 10.76 10.95
C ASN A 116 11.63 12.09 11.15
N ASN A 117 12.67 12.13 11.98
CA ASN A 117 13.56 13.28 12.12
C ASN A 117 14.71 13.29 11.09
N ASN A 118 14.90 12.20 10.34
CA ASN A 118 15.97 12.07 9.35
C ASN A 118 15.43 11.72 7.96
N ALA A 119 14.97 12.74 7.24
CA ALA A 119 14.44 12.67 5.88
C ALA A 119 15.32 11.88 4.88
N SER A 120 16.65 11.93 5.02
CA SER A 120 17.58 11.23 4.12
C SER A 120 17.48 9.69 4.18
N SER A 121 16.93 9.14 5.28
CA SER A 121 16.75 7.69 5.43
C SER A 121 15.57 7.14 4.63
N ILE A 122 14.66 7.98 4.13
CA ILE A 122 13.49 7.51 3.38
C ILE A 122 13.92 6.93 2.02
N GLY A 123 13.38 5.76 1.68
CA GLY A 123 13.79 4.96 0.51
C GLY A 123 14.88 3.93 0.81
N THR A 124 15.40 3.89 2.04
CA THR A 124 16.50 2.99 2.44
C THR A 124 16.06 1.95 3.48
N TYR A 125 16.94 0.98 3.77
CA TYR A 125 16.79 0.01 4.86
C TYR A 125 17.49 0.54 6.12
N ALA A 126 16.78 1.29 6.96
CA ALA A 126 17.40 2.07 8.05
C ALA A 126 16.76 1.87 9.43
N SER A 127 15.53 1.36 9.50
CA SER A 127 14.79 1.32 10.77
C SER A 127 15.14 0.07 11.60
N SER A 128 14.70 0.05 12.85
CA SER A 128 14.74 -1.15 13.70
C SER A 128 13.51 -2.06 13.52
N GLY A 129 12.66 -1.81 12.51
CA GLY A 129 11.50 -2.63 12.19
C GLY A 129 10.24 -1.83 11.84
N CYS A 130 10.12 -0.59 12.30
CA CYS A 130 9.03 0.31 11.90
C CYS A 130 9.14 0.77 10.44
N ILE A 131 8.07 1.38 9.93
CA ILE A 131 8.01 1.98 8.60
C ILE A 131 8.09 3.50 8.77
N ARG A 132 9.20 4.10 8.32
CA ARG A 132 9.40 5.56 8.42
C ARG A 132 8.90 6.24 7.15
N MET A 133 8.27 7.39 7.32
CA MET A 133 7.80 8.28 6.26
C MET A 133 8.38 9.69 6.46
N TYR A 134 8.30 10.53 5.44
CA TYR A 134 8.45 11.97 5.64
C TYR A 134 7.31 12.49 6.53
N ASP A 135 7.61 13.45 7.43
CA ASP A 135 6.63 13.98 8.38
C ASP A 135 5.39 14.57 7.70
N GLU A 136 5.58 15.31 6.60
CA GLU A 136 4.48 15.86 5.81
C GLU A 136 3.56 14.78 5.21
N GLU A 137 4.14 13.66 4.76
CA GLU A 137 3.40 12.59 4.12
C GLU A 137 2.68 11.72 5.14
N VAL A 138 3.29 11.45 6.31
CA VAL A 138 2.61 10.72 7.37
C VAL A 138 1.49 11.53 8.00
N ARG A 139 1.59 12.87 8.09
CA ARG A 139 0.47 13.73 8.50
C ARG A 139 -0.72 13.56 7.58
N TRP A 140 -0.48 13.65 6.28
CA TRP A 140 -1.51 13.44 5.26
C TRP A 140 -2.17 12.07 5.38
N LEU A 141 -1.37 11.01 5.59
CA LEU A 141 -1.85 9.64 5.73
C LEU A 141 -2.63 9.46 7.04
N PHE A 142 -2.12 10.02 8.14
CA PHE A 142 -2.72 9.95 9.46
C PHE A 142 -4.12 10.55 9.47
N ASP A 143 -4.37 11.63 8.75
CA ASP A 143 -5.69 12.26 8.73
C ASP A 143 -6.74 11.43 7.97
N ARG A 144 -6.31 10.43 7.17
CA ARG A 144 -7.20 9.62 6.31
C ARG A 144 -7.37 8.19 6.78
N VAL A 145 -6.31 7.59 7.32
CA VAL A 145 -6.33 6.18 7.74
C VAL A 145 -7.22 6.00 8.97
N GLN A 146 -8.13 5.04 8.91
CA GLN A 146 -8.99 4.67 10.02
C GLN A 146 -8.35 3.56 10.86
N THR A 147 -8.62 3.55 12.17
CA THR A 147 -8.34 2.37 13.00
C THR A 147 -9.10 1.17 12.43
N GLY A 148 -8.47 0.00 12.41
CA GLY A 148 -8.96 -1.21 11.75
C GLY A 148 -8.49 -1.35 10.30
N THR A 149 -7.86 -0.32 9.70
CA THR A 149 -7.32 -0.41 8.34
C THR A 149 -6.34 -1.56 8.19
N LYS A 150 -6.57 -2.40 7.17
CA LYS A 150 -5.72 -3.54 6.84
C LYS A 150 -4.38 -3.05 6.31
N VAL A 151 -3.29 -3.65 6.78
CA VAL A 151 -1.92 -3.37 6.35
C VAL A 151 -1.26 -4.66 5.89
N VAL A 152 -0.83 -4.72 4.64
CA VAL A 152 -0.14 -5.86 4.04
C VAL A 152 1.33 -5.50 3.86
N ILE A 153 2.23 -6.28 4.43
CA ILE A 153 3.67 -6.03 4.38
C ILE A 153 4.36 -7.26 3.80
N GLY A 154 5.24 -7.06 2.82
CA GLY A 154 5.99 -8.16 2.22
C GLY A 154 7.02 -7.72 1.19
N GLN A 155 7.70 -8.72 0.62
CA GLN A 155 8.57 -8.57 -0.52
C GLN A 155 7.80 -8.89 -1.79
N PHE A 156 7.38 -7.85 -2.50
CA PHE A 156 6.55 -8.01 -3.69
C PHE A 156 7.31 -7.75 -4.99
N HIS A 157 8.61 -7.45 -4.91
CA HIS A 157 9.50 -7.24 -6.05
C HIS A 157 8.83 -6.39 -7.16
N SER A 158 8.54 -6.99 -8.32
CA SER A 158 7.96 -6.34 -9.50
C SER A 158 6.42 -6.36 -9.57
N GLN A 159 5.73 -6.90 -8.56
CA GLN A 159 4.27 -6.92 -8.55
C GLN A 159 3.69 -5.51 -8.39
N SER A 160 2.64 -5.21 -9.15
CA SER A 160 1.89 -3.95 -8.98
C SER A 160 1.06 -3.97 -7.70
N PHE A 161 0.80 -2.79 -7.14
CA PHE A 161 -0.05 -2.66 -5.94
C PHE A 161 -1.46 -3.20 -6.15
N ASP A 162 -2.05 -3.01 -7.33
CA ASP A 162 -3.38 -3.56 -7.63
C ASP A 162 -3.37 -5.10 -7.60
N SER A 163 -2.33 -5.74 -8.13
CA SER A 163 -2.20 -7.19 -8.09
C SER A 163 -2.07 -7.70 -6.65
N ILE A 164 -1.29 -7.01 -5.82
CA ILE A 164 -1.13 -7.33 -4.40
C ILE A 164 -2.44 -7.12 -3.66
N ALA A 165 -3.17 -6.05 -3.94
CA ALA A 165 -4.47 -5.73 -3.33
C ALA A 165 -5.51 -6.83 -3.63
N VAL A 166 -5.66 -7.21 -4.90
CA VAL A 166 -6.57 -8.28 -5.33
C VAL A 166 -6.18 -9.62 -4.68
N LYS A 167 -4.89 -9.98 -4.67
CA LYS A 167 -4.40 -11.19 -3.99
C LYS A 167 -4.74 -11.20 -2.50
N ASN A 168 -4.80 -10.03 -1.87
CA ASN A 168 -5.17 -9.85 -0.47
C ASN A 168 -6.67 -9.61 -0.25
N LYS A 169 -7.51 -10.00 -1.22
CA LYS A 169 -8.98 -9.95 -1.19
C LYS A 169 -9.54 -8.53 -1.03
N TYR A 170 -8.78 -7.51 -1.43
CA TYR A 170 -9.26 -6.12 -1.48
C TYR A 170 -9.85 -5.84 -2.86
N LYS A 171 -11.07 -5.27 -2.87
CA LYS A 171 -11.76 -4.91 -4.11
C LYS A 171 -11.12 -3.64 -4.67
N VAL A 172 -10.49 -3.72 -5.83
CA VAL A 172 -9.95 -2.55 -6.51
C VAL A 172 -11.00 -2.01 -7.48
N SER A 173 -11.51 -0.81 -7.21
CA SER A 173 -12.33 -0.04 -8.15
C SER A 173 -11.39 0.61 -9.15
N SER A 174 -11.02 -0.13 -10.18
CA SER A 174 -10.23 0.42 -11.26
C SER A 174 -10.94 1.63 -11.87
N ALA A 175 -10.22 2.74 -12.10
CA ALA A 175 -10.51 3.51 -13.30
C ALA A 175 -10.25 2.54 -14.47
N PRO A 176 -11.14 2.42 -15.46
CA PRO A 176 -11.06 1.39 -16.48
C PRO A 176 -9.84 1.66 -17.34
N VAL A 177 -8.75 1.01 -16.98
CA VAL A 177 -7.51 1.08 -17.70
C VAL A 177 -6.98 -0.35 -17.71
N ALA A 178 -7.05 -0.96 -18.89
CA ALA A 178 -6.37 -2.21 -19.26
C ALA A 178 -7.09 -3.57 -19.14
N GLN A 179 -8.40 -3.67 -18.86
CA GLN A 179 -9.06 -5.00 -18.86
C GLN A 179 -9.86 -5.35 -20.13
N ASN A 180 -10.22 -4.38 -20.98
CA ASN A 180 -11.05 -4.64 -22.17
C ASN A 180 -10.29 -4.77 -23.51
N LEU A 181 -8.99 -4.46 -23.56
CA LEU A 181 -8.19 -4.61 -24.80
C LEU A 181 -7.75 -6.07 -25.05
N CYS A 182 -7.56 -6.82 -23.98
CA CYS A 182 -7.12 -8.22 -24.04
C CYS A 182 -8.26 -9.19 -24.35
N LYS A 183 -9.52 -8.77 -24.18
CA LYS A 183 -10.72 -9.58 -24.50
C LYS A 183 -11.16 -9.46 -25.96
N THR A 184 -10.80 -8.37 -26.65
CA THR A 184 -11.29 -8.06 -28.00
C THR A 184 -10.28 -8.28 -29.11
N LYS A 185 -8.99 -8.48 -28.79
CA LYS A 185 -7.91 -8.60 -29.78
C LYS A 185 -7.05 -9.84 -29.54
N LYS A 186 -7.02 -10.76 -30.52
CA LYS A 186 -6.19 -11.97 -30.49
C LYS A 186 -4.71 -11.58 -30.42
N LEU A 187 -4.00 -12.06 -29.40
CA LEU A 187 -2.57 -11.78 -29.22
C LEU A 187 -1.75 -12.52 -30.29
N SER A 188 -0.69 -11.87 -30.77
CA SER A 188 0.33 -12.51 -31.63
C SER A 188 1.21 -13.46 -30.81
N LYS A 189 1.89 -14.41 -31.48
CA LYS A 189 2.74 -15.42 -30.81
C LYS A 189 3.83 -14.73 -29.96
N GLY A 190 3.84 -15.02 -28.65
CA GLY A 190 4.80 -14.45 -27.69
C GLY A 190 4.47 -13.04 -27.20
N GLN A 191 3.36 -12.44 -27.62
CA GLN A 191 2.90 -11.16 -27.10
C GLN A 191 2.24 -11.35 -25.73
N ILE A 192 2.64 -10.52 -24.76
CA ILE A 192 2.13 -10.52 -23.39
C ILE A 192 1.24 -9.31 -23.08
N GLY A 193 1.15 -8.35 -24.00
CA GLY A 193 0.29 -7.18 -23.82
C GLY A 193 0.60 -6.03 -24.77
N PHE A 194 0.31 -4.83 -24.30
CA PHE A 194 0.51 -3.58 -25.02
C PHE A 194 1.13 -2.52 -24.13
N VAL A 195 1.78 -1.54 -24.76
CA VAL A 195 2.23 -0.31 -24.11
C VAL A 195 1.70 0.89 -24.87
N THR A 196 1.28 1.93 -24.16
CA THR A 196 1.00 3.26 -24.71
C THR A 196 1.99 4.27 -24.15
N ILE A 197 2.69 4.97 -25.02
CA ILE A 197 3.67 5.98 -24.64
C ILE A 197 2.94 7.20 -24.06
N GLN A 198 3.29 7.60 -22.85
CA GLN A 198 2.71 8.76 -22.15
C GLN A 198 3.59 10.00 -22.30
N SER A 199 4.91 9.81 -22.46
CA SER A 199 5.90 10.86 -22.65
C SER A 199 6.95 10.40 -23.66
N PRO A 200 7.50 11.30 -24.51
CA PRO A 200 8.48 10.91 -25.51
C PRO A 200 9.66 10.14 -24.91
N MET A 201 10.05 9.04 -25.55
CA MET A 201 11.15 8.19 -25.06
C MET A 201 11.91 7.50 -26.19
N ILE A 202 13.09 6.94 -25.89
CA ILE A 202 13.96 6.34 -26.91
C ILE A 202 13.72 4.82 -26.97
N LEU A 203 13.49 4.31 -28.17
CA LEU A 203 13.57 2.89 -28.48
C LEU A 203 15.02 2.53 -28.77
N LEU A 204 15.55 1.58 -28.01
CA LEU A 204 16.92 1.12 -28.08
C LEU A 204 17.00 -0.31 -28.59
N LYS A 205 18.13 -0.66 -29.20
CA LYS A 205 18.50 -2.04 -29.55
C LYS A 205 19.96 -2.27 -29.19
N GLU A 206 20.27 -3.50 -28.79
CA GLU A 206 21.66 -3.91 -28.57
C GLU A 206 22.29 -4.34 -29.88
N GLU A 207 23.42 -3.73 -30.24
CA GLU A 207 24.22 -4.10 -31.40
C GLU A 207 25.68 -4.16 -30.99
N LYS A 208 26.31 -5.34 -31.12
CA LYS A 208 27.73 -5.56 -30.75
C LYS A 208 28.07 -5.08 -29.32
N GLY A 209 27.18 -5.33 -28.36
CA GLY A 209 27.34 -4.92 -26.96
C GLY A 209 27.16 -3.42 -26.69
N LYS A 210 26.70 -2.64 -27.68
CA LYS A 210 26.39 -1.22 -27.52
C LYS A 210 24.89 -0.97 -27.72
N TRP A 211 24.36 -0.01 -26.96
CA TRP A 211 22.98 0.43 -27.12
C TRP A 211 22.88 1.46 -28.24
N VAL A 212 22.10 1.14 -29.26
CA VAL A 212 21.86 2.01 -30.42
C VAL A 212 20.42 2.51 -30.38
N LYS A 213 20.26 3.82 -30.58
CA LYS A 213 18.93 4.45 -30.75
C LYS A 213 18.36 4.02 -32.10
N ILE A 214 17.20 3.36 -32.06
CA ILE A 214 16.39 3.10 -33.26
C ILE A 214 15.62 4.37 -33.62
N ARG A 215 14.76 4.84 -32.68
CA ARG A 215 13.93 6.02 -32.88
C ARG A 215 13.43 6.60 -31.57
N THR A 216 12.90 7.82 -31.64
CA THR A 216 12.09 8.39 -30.56
C THR A 216 10.65 7.92 -30.74
N LEU A 217 10.03 7.47 -29.65
CA LEU A 217 8.61 7.15 -29.57
C LEU A 217 7.87 8.35 -29.01
N ASN A 218 6.75 8.69 -29.63
CA ASN A 218 5.96 9.87 -29.31
C ASN A 218 4.79 9.53 -28.39
N ARG A 219 4.34 10.52 -27.62
CA ARG A 219 3.15 10.39 -26.78
C ARG A 219 1.95 9.93 -27.61
N GLY A 220 1.22 8.94 -27.10
CA GLY A 220 0.05 8.34 -27.74
C GLY A 220 0.37 7.12 -28.60
N GLU A 221 1.63 6.92 -29.02
CA GLU A 221 1.99 5.73 -29.78
C GLU A 221 1.78 4.44 -28.97
N ARG A 222 1.38 3.37 -29.66
CA ARG A 222 1.06 2.07 -29.05
C ARG A 222 1.90 0.96 -29.66
N TYR A 223 2.42 0.06 -28.82
CA TYR A 223 3.24 -1.07 -29.24
C TYR A 223 2.84 -2.36 -28.56
N ASN A 224 3.13 -3.48 -29.21
CA ASN A 224 3.02 -4.80 -28.61
C ASN A 224 4.16 -4.98 -27.60
N VAL A 225 3.86 -5.65 -26.49
CA VAL A 225 4.86 -6.01 -25.48
C VAL A 225 5.09 -7.51 -25.53
N TYR A 226 6.34 -7.94 -25.58
CA TYR A 226 6.72 -9.35 -25.68
C TYR A 226 7.42 -9.86 -24.41
N LYS A 227 8.15 -8.98 -23.71
CA LYS A 227 8.91 -9.33 -22.49
C LYS A 227 9.11 -8.10 -21.62
N ILE A 228 9.11 -8.30 -20.30
CA ILE A 228 9.47 -7.27 -19.32
C ILE A 228 10.56 -7.84 -18.40
N ASN A 229 11.71 -7.18 -18.36
CA ASN A 229 12.87 -7.55 -17.56
C ASN A 229 13.33 -6.34 -16.73
N GLY A 230 12.83 -6.24 -15.49
CA GLY A 230 13.08 -5.08 -14.63
C GLY A 230 12.52 -3.81 -15.27
N ILE A 231 13.40 -2.85 -15.57
CA ILE A 231 13.03 -1.61 -16.26
C ILE A 231 12.88 -1.78 -17.78
N LYS A 232 13.37 -2.88 -18.37
CA LYS A 232 13.36 -3.06 -19.83
C LYS A 232 12.03 -3.66 -20.30
N VAL A 233 11.37 -3.00 -21.25
CA VAL A 233 10.15 -3.48 -21.90
C VAL A 233 10.44 -3.74 -23.38
N SER A 234 10.36 -4.99 -23.81
CA SER A 234 10.58 -5.40 -25.20
C SER A 234 9.36 -5.12 -26.06
N LEU A 235 9.56 -4.37 -27.15
CA LEU A 235 8.53 -3.96 -28.11
C LEU A 235 8.63 -4.70 -29.45
N GLY A 236 9.44 -5.75 -29.52
CA GLY A 236 9.78 -6.48 -30.76
C GLY A 236 11.20 -6.14 -31.22
N PRO A 237 11.40 -5.17 -32.12
CA PRO A 237 12.72 -4.83 -32.69
C PRO A 237 13.68 -4.17 -31.70
N GLY A 238 13.20 -3.80 -30.51
CA GLY A 238 13.99 -3.13 -29.49
C GLY A 238 13.29 -3.13 -28.14
N PHE A 239 13.81 -2.33 -27.22
CA PHE A 239 13.26 -2.16 -25.88
C PHE A 239 13.25 -0.68 -25.47
N ILE A 240 12.40 -0.39 -24.51
CA ILE A 240 12.34 0.89 -23.82
C ILE A 240 12.67 0.68 -22.34
N GLU A 241 13.15 1.74 -21.68
CA GLU A 241 13.42 1.72 -20.25
C GLU A 241 12.32 2.47 -19.47
N ASN A 242 11.56 1.71 -18.67
CA ASN A 242 10.51 2.20 -17.80
C ASN A 242 11.03 2.36 -16.37
N TYR A 243 11.38 3.59 -16.00
CA TYR A 243 11.85 3.93 -14.66
C TYR A 243 10.66 4.25 -13.74
N PRO A 244 10.37 3.45 -12.71
CA PRO A 244 9.19 3.63 -11.85
C PRO A 244 9.17 4.97 -11.08
N ASN A 245 10.33 5.61 -10.92
CA ASN A 245 10.51 6.84 -10.14
C ASN A 245 10.36 8.14 -10.95
N LYS A 246 10.24 8.06 -12.29
CA LYS A 246 9.89 9.21 -13.14
C LYS A 246 8.40 9.05 -13.49
N LYS A 247 7.62 10.15 -13.48
CA LYS A 247 6.22 10.19 -13.97
C LYS A 247 6.09 9.21 -15.14
N THR A 248 5.28 8.17 -14.97
CA THR A 248 5.36 6.95 -15.80
C THR A 248 5.36 7.33 -17.28
N SER A 249 6.49 7.12 -17.98
CA SER A 249 6.63 7.49 -19.40
C SER A 249 5.78 6.61 -20.31
N ILE A 250 5.22 5.54 -19.75
CA ILE A 250 4.39 4.56 -20.45
C ILE A 250 3.20 4.13 -19.62
N LYS A 251 2.23 3.53 -20.30
CA LYS A 251 1.10 2.84 -19.73
C LYS A 251 1.12 1.41 -20.25
N LEU A 252 1.28 0.44 -19.35
CA LEU A 252 1.37 -0.98 -19.69
C LEU A 252 0.02 -1.67 -19.48
N ASP A 253 -0.47 -2.34 -20.50
CA ASP A 253 -1.67 -3.18 -20.48
C ASP A 253 -1.24 -4.65 -20.68
N ILE A 254 -1.08 -5.43 -19.60
CA ILE A 254 -0.64 -6.84 -19.68
C ILE A 254 -1.85 -7.78 -19.72
N CYS A 255 -1.86 -8.67 -20.71
CA CYS A 255 -3.02 -9.46 -21.13
C CYS A 255 -2.99 -10.91 -20.66
N LYS A 256 -2.42 -11.20 -19.48
CA LYS A 256 -2.31 -12.56 -18.94
C LYS A 256 -3.62 -13.35 -19.00
#